data_AF-A0AAE2YJX5-F1
#
_entry.id   AF-A0AAE2YJX5-F1
#
_cell.length_a   1.000
_cell.length_b   1.000
_cell.length_c   1.000
_cell.angle_alpha   90.00
_cell.angle_beta   90.00
_cell.angle_gamma   90.00
#
_symmetry.space_group_name_H-M   'P 1'
#
loop_
_entity.id
_entity.type
_entity.pdbx_description
1 polymer ?
#
loop_
_entity_poly.entity_id
_entity_poly.type
_entity_poly.pdbx_seq_one_letter_code
_entity_poly.pdbx_strand_id
1 'polypeptide(L)'
;MIAEMIIDTEEFLAVLKRLKPRKTTKASLAEELYIALFNGEAIFCVRGVQTRCLVEKAINWRGYIEVNSGVVLSFLAARPAGPTIKLSVRGDVFQIENIKVPCKTMQSPEWITAMSFEAHLHDDPKAKPHTINLYCPKCGKKRGEFFKQTIVKQRELGDPPPPKYPSSRRCSACRHEWLEFADIL
;
A
#
# COMPACT_ATOMS: atom_id res chain seq x y z
N MET A 1 -23.13 -18.80 3.07
CA MET A 1 -21.75 -19.10 2.66
C MET A 1 -20.81 -18.57 3.74
N ILE A 2 -19.73 -19.29 4.05
CA ILE A 2 -18.73 -18.88 5.05
C ILE A 2 -17.43 -18.63 4.31
N ALA A 3 -16.83 -17.45 4.50
CA ALA A 3 -15.48 -17.15 4.07
C ALA A 3 -14.56 -17.02 5.29
N GLU A 4 -13.36 -17.58 5.25
CA GLU A 4 -12.41 -17.54 6.37
C GLU A 4 -10.97 -17.37 5.89
N MET A 5 -10.15 -16.71 6.71
CA MET A 5 -8.69 -16.65 6.60
C MET A 5 -8.05 -16.85 7.97
N ILE A 6 -6.94 -17.58 8.00
CA ILE A 6 -6.09 -17.78 9.18
C ILE A 6 -4.74 -17.12 8.93
N ILE A 7 -4.31 -16.28 9.85
CA ILE A 7 -3.11 -15.43 9.73
C ILE A 7 -2.32 -15.53 11.04
N ASP A 8 -0.99 -15.50 10.96
CA ASP A 8 -0.14 -15.33 12.13
C ASP A 8 -0.44 -14.02 12.87
N THR A 9 -0.46 -14.07 14.20
CA THR A 9 -0.86 -12.94 15.04
C THR A 9 0.14 -11.79 14.98
N GLU A 10 1.44 -12.08 14.91
CA GLU A 10 2.46 -11.04 14.83
C GLU A 10 2.42 -10.31 13.50
N GLU A 11 2.26 -11.05 12.40
CA GLU A 11 2.05 -10.51 11.07
C GLU A 11 0.79 -9.63 11.01
N PHE A 12 -0.31 -10.09 11.59
CA PHE A 12 -1.54 -9.30 11.69
C PHE A 12 -1.32 -8.00 12.48
N LEU A 13 -0.68 -8.05 13.64
CA LEU A 13 -0.39 -6.85 14.43
C LEU A 13 0.57 -5.90 13.70
N ALA A 14 1.54 -6.43 12.94
CA ALA A 14 2.43 -5.63 12.10
C ALA A 14 1.67 -4.93 10.96
N VAL A 15 0.70 -5.61 10.35
CA VAL A 15 -0.26 -5.01 9.41
C VAL A 15 -1.02 -3.85 10.06
N LEU A 16 -1.62 -4.06 11.24
CA LEU A 16 -2.38 -3.02 11.93
C LEU A 16 -1.52 -1.81 12.30
N LYS A 17 -0.27 -2.02 12.73
CA LYS A 17 0.68 -0.93 13.02
C LYS A 17 0.97 -0.09 11.77
N ARG A 18 1.08 -0.71 10.59
CA ARG A 18 1.30 -0.03 9.31
C ARG A 18 0.07 0.74 8.83
N LEU A 19 -1.12 0.22 9.09
CA LEU A 19 -2.41 0.85 8.75
C LEU A 19 -2.79 2.02 9.67
N LYS A 20 -2.25 2.03 10.90
CA LYS A 20 -2.62 3.05 11.89
C LYS A 20 -2.38 4.46 11.35
N PRO A 21 -3.41 5.33 11.32
CA PRO A 21 -3.24 6.71 10.88
C PRO A 21 -2.30 7.46 11.84
N ARG A 22 -1.47 8.36 11.30
CA ARG A 22 -0.52 9.16 12.12
C ARG A 22 -1.22 9.99 13.20
N LYS A 23 -2.47 10.41 12.97
CA LYS A 23 -3.31 11.09 13.93
C LYS A 23 -4.62 10.33 14.06
N THR A 24 -4.85 9.72 15.22
CA THR A 24 -6.11 9.05 15.52
C THR A 24 -7.17 10.10 15.85
N THR A 25 -8.09 10.33 14.93
CA THR A 25 -9.26 11.21 15.10
C THR A 25 -10.53 10.36 15.06
N LYS A 26 -11.66 10.92 15.51
CA LYS A 26 -12.97 10.25 15.35
C LYS A 26 -13.26 9.94 13.88
N ALA A 27 -12.89 10.85 12.97
CA ALA A 27 -13.04 10.66 11.54
C ALA A 27 -12.18 9.50 11.02
N SER A 28 -10.90 9.43 11.42
CA SER A 28 -10.01 8.36 10.93
C SER A 28 -10.37 6.97 11.46
N LEU A 29 -11.03 6.88 12.63
CA LEU A 29 -11.54 5.61 13.17
C LEU A 29 -12.89 5.21 12.54
N ALA A 30 -13.61 6.16 11.96
CA ALA A 30 -14.81 5.91 11.18
C ALA A 30 -14.51 5.48 9.74
N GLU A 31 -13.24 5.51 9.32
CA GLU A 31 -12.84 5.08 7.98
C GLU A 31 -13.13 3.59 7.75
N GLU A 32 -13.42 3.27 6.50
CA GLU A 32 -13.62 1.91 6.02
C GLU A 32 -12.28 1.22 5.77
N LEU A 33 -12.13 0.02 6.33
CA LEU A 33 -11.06 -0.91 6.04
C LEU A 33 -11.59 -1.96 5.06
N TYR A 34 -10.86 -2.17 3.98
CA TYR A 34 -11.15 -3.21 3.00
C TYR A 34 -10.14 -4.34 3.14
N ILE A 35 -10.62 -5.57 3.19
CA ILE A 35 -9.82 -6.79 3.34
C ILE A 35 -10.06 -7.71 2.14
N ALA A 36 -9.01 -8.10 1.44
CA ALA A 36 -9.07 -9.00 0.30
C ALA A 36 -8.05 -10.14 0.42
N LEU A 37 -8.22 -11.18 -0.39
CA LEU A 37 -7.26 -12.26 -0.55
C LEU A 37 -6.76 -12.27 -1.99
N PHE A 38 -5.45 -12.27 -2.17
CA PHE A 38 -4.82 -12.38 -3.49
C PHE A 38 -3.53 -13.20 -3.39
N ASN A 39 -3.41 -14.26 -4.19
CA ASN A 39 -2.22 -15.11 -4.26
C ASN A 39 -1.67 -15.59 -2.91
N GLY A 40 -2.56 -15.95 -1.96
CA GLY A 40 -2.15 -16.40 -0.62
C GLY A 40 -1.76 -15.27 0.34
N GLU A 41 -1.92 -14.01 -0.06
CA GLU A 41 -1.72 -12.84 0.80
C GLU A 41 -3.06 -12.20 1.16
N ALA A 42 -3.23 -11.85 2.43
CA ALA A 42 -4.31 -10.99 2.87
C ALA A 42 -3.89 -9.54 2.66
N ILE A 43 -4.67 -8.82 1.87
CA ILE A 43 -4.47 -7.40 1.57
C ILE A 43 -5.41 -6.60 2.46
N PHE A 44 -4.86 -5.60 3.15
CA PHE A 44 -5.59 -4.68 3.99
C PHE A 44 -5.41 -3.25 3.46
N CYS A 45 -6.53 -2.57 3.21
CA CYS A 45 -6.54 -1.25 2.61
C CYS A 45 -7.43 -0.30 3.41
N VAL A 46 -6.86 0.84 3.78
CA VAL A 46 -7.62 2.04 4.17
C VAL A 46 -7.29 3.13 3.13
N ARG A 47 -8.13 4.16 2.98
CA ARG A 47 -7.92 5.18 1.96
C ARG A 47 -6.50 5.77 2.02
N GLY A 48 -5.70 5.52 0.97
CA GLY A 48 -4.33 6.01 0.83
C GLY A 48 -3.24 5.17 1.51
N VAL A 49 -3.58 4.05 2.15
CA VAL A 49 -2.61 3.12 2.75
C VAL A 49 -3.02 1.66 2.48
N GLN A 50 -2.10 0.88 1.91
CA GLN A 50 -2.27 -0.55 1.69
C GLN A 50 -1.11 -1.32 2.32
N THR A 51 -1.42 -2.48 2.89
CA THR A 51 -0.43 -3.42 3.37
C THR A 51 -0.91 -4.86 3.18
N ARG A 52 -0.02 -5.82 3.42
CA ARG A 52 -0.26 -7.25 3.20
C ARG A 52 0.49 -8.12 4.18
N CYS A 53 -0.02 -9.33 4.38
CA CYS A 53 0.66 -10.42 5.09
C CYS A 53 0.28 -11.77 4.48
N LEU A 54 1.11 -12.77 4.75
CA LEU A 54 0.86 -14.14 4.31
C LEU A 54 -0.34 -14.74 5.05
N VAL A 55 -1.11 -15.57 4.35
CA VAL A 55 -2.25 -16.30 4.89
C VAL A 55 -1.86 -17.77 4.97
N GLU A 56 -2.01 -18.37 6.15
CA GLU A 56 -1.72 -19.80 6.35
C GLU A 56 -2.78 -20.67 5.68
N LYS A 57 -4.05 -20.24 5.76
CA LYS A 57 -5.19 -20.95 5.19
C LYS A 57 -6.31 -19.99 4.86
N ALA A 58 -6.93 -20.18 3.69
CA ALA A 58 -8.11 -19.44 3.29
C ALA A 58 -9.20 -20.38 2.76
N ILE A 59 -10.46 -20.03 3.01
CA ILE A 59 -11.63 -20.76 2.54
C ILE A 59 -12.63 -19.75 1.97
N ASN A 60 -13.01 -19.93 0.70
CA ASN A 60 -14.10 -19.18 0.03
C ASN A 60 -14.02 -17.64 0.12
N TRP A 61 -12.83 -17.07 0.37
CA TRP A 61 -12.66 -15.62 0.40
C TRP A 61 -12.65 -15.07 -1.03
N ARG A 62 -13.64 -14.25 -1.38
CA ARG A 62 -13.81 -13.68 -2.72
C ARG A 62 -14.11 -12.19 -2.63
N GLY A 63 -13.41 -11.40 -3.43
CA GLY A 63 -13.57 -9.95 -3.45
C GLY A 63 -13.02 -9.28 -2.17
N TYR A 64 -13.64 -8.16 -1.83
CA TYR A 64 -13.30 -7.31 -0.69
C TYR A 64 -14.39 -7.38 0.38
N ILE A 65 -13.95 -7.34 1.62
CA ILE A 65 -14.77 -7.19 2.81
C ILE A 65 -14.52 -5.80 3.38
N GLU A 66 -15.55 -4.97 3.37
CA GLU A 66 -15.56 -3.63 3.97
C GLU A 66 -16.02 -3.72 5.43
N VAL A 67 -15.22 -3.21 6.36
CA VAL A 67 -15.49 -3.17 7.80
C VAL A 67 -15.02 -1.85 8.39
N ASN A 68 -15.56 -1.50 9.56
CA ASN A 68 -15.05 -0.33 10.28
C ASN A 68 -13.59 -0.55 10.74
N SER A 69 -12.70 0.36 10.33
CA SER A 69 -11.28 0.30 10.65
C SER A 69 -10.99 0.40 12.14
N GLY A 70 -11.76 1.20 12.89
CA GLY A 70 -11.59 1.41 14.32
C GLY A 70 -11.70 0.10 15.13
N VAL A 71 -12.63 -0.77 14.78
CA VAL A 71 -12.79 -2.07 15.45
C VAL A 71 -11.64 -3.02 15.13
N VAL A 72 -11.14 -3.03 13.90
CA VAL A 72 -9.99 -3.88 13.56
C VAL A 72 -8.70 -3.34 14.20
N LEU A 73 -8.54 -2.02 14.25
CA LEU A 73 -7.40 -1.37 14.91
C LEU A 73 -7.41 -1.53 16.44
N SER A 74 -8.54 -1.82 17.08
CA SER A 74 -8.59 -2.03 18.54
C SER A 74 -7.77 -3.23 19.00
N PHE A 75 -7.50 -4.19 18.11
CA PHE A 75 -6.63 -5.34 18.40
C PHE A 75 -5.15 -4.96 18.62
N LEU A 76 -4.74 -3.72 18.27
CA LEU A 76 -3.44 -3.19 18.71
C LEU A 76 -3.37 -2.95 20.22
N ALA A 77 -4.51 -2.64 20.85
CA ALA A 77 -4.61 -2.44 22.30
C ALA A 77 -5.00 -3.74 23.02
N ALA A 78 -5.92 -4.51 22.44
CA ALA A 78 -6.36 -5.81 22.93
C ALA A 78 -5.78 -6.92 22.05
N ARG A 79 -4.54 -7.32 22.34
CA ARG A 79 -3.81 -8.32 21.55
C ARG A 79 -4.53 -9.69 21.60
N PRO A 80 -4.66 -10.39 20.46
CA PRO A 80 -5.12 -11.78 20.42
C PRO A 80 -4.21 -12.71 21.24
N ALA A 81 -4.79 -13.68 21.94
CA ALA A 81 -4.04 -14.58 22.84
C ALA A 81 -3.36 -15.75 22.12
N GLY A 82 -3.88 -16.15 20.96
CA GLY A 82 -3.36 -17.28 20.17
C GLY A 82 -2.16 -16.91 19.30
N PRO A 83 -1.44 -17.93 18.77
CA PRO A 83 -0.38 -17.70 17.78
C PRO A 83 -0.97 -17.27 16.44
N THR A 84 -2.20 -17.68 16.12
CA THR A 84 -2.89 -17.33 14.88
C THR A 84 -4.23 -16.68 15.19
N ILE A 85 -4.70 -15.87 14.25
CA ILE A 85 -6.02 -15.26 14.28
C ILE A 85 -6.88 -15.84 13.17
N LYS A 86 -8.19 -15.93 13.44
CA LYS A 86 -9.17 -16.27 12.40
C LYS A 86 -10.02 -15.06 12.04
N LEU A 87 -9.94 -14.66 10.78
CA LEU A 87 -10.85 -13.72 10.15
C LEU A 87 -11.96 -14.51 9.47
N SER A 88 -13.23 -14.21 9.77
CA SER A 88 -14.36 -14.94 9.19
C SER A 88 -15.50 -14.03 8.80
N VAL A 89 -16.20 -14.36 7.71
CA VAL A 89 -17.39 -13.66 7.23
C VAL A 89 -18.52 -14.67 7.11
N ARG A 90 -19.65 -14.33 7.73
CA ARG A 90 -20.93 -15.03 7.59
C ARG A 90 -22.02 -14.01 7.29
N GLY A 91 -22.45 -13.98 6.03
CA GLY A 91 -23.44 -13.01 5.57
C GLY A 91 -22.87 -11.59 5.65
N ASP A 92 -23.53 -10.73 6.39
CA ASP A 92 -23.18 -9.33 6.67
C ASP A 92 -22.38 -9.16 7.97
N VAL A 93 -21.91 -10.25 8.57
CA VAL A 93 -21.13 -10.22 9.80
C VAL A 93 -19.70 -10.66 9.55
N PHE A 94 -18.76 -9.77 9.85
CA PHE A 94 -17.34 -10.08 9.98
C PHE A 94 -17.01 -10.38 11.43
N GLN A 95 -16.21 -11.41 11.66
CA GLN A 95 -15.82 -11.86 12.98
C GLN A 95 -14.30 -12.08 13.03
N ILE A 96 -13.69 -11.47 14.05
CA ILE A 96 -12.31 -11.70 14.46
C ILE A 96 -12.36 -12.16 15.92
N GLU A 97 -11.85 -13.35 16.20
CA GLU A 97 -11.97 -13.96 17.54
C GLU A 97 -13.45 -13.97 18.00
N ASN A 98 -13.73 -13.34 19.15
CA ASN A 98 -15.08 -13.21 19.71
C ASN A 98 -15.79 -11.91 19.29
N ILE A 99 -15.11 -11.01 18.58
CA ILE A 99 -15.68 -9.72 18.16
C ILE A 99 -16.42 -9.90 16.84
N LYS A 100 -17.68 -9.48 16.82
CA LYS A 100 -18.55 -9.48 15.64
C LYS A 100 -18.85 -8.05 15.24
N VAL A 101 -18.74 -7.75 13.95
CA VAL A 101 -18.99 -6.43 13.39
C VAL A 101 -19.75 -6.55 12.07
N PRO A 102 -20.65 -5.59 11.79
CA PRO A 102 -21.25 -5.47 10.47
C PRO A 102 -20.17 -5.28 9.40
N CYS A 103 -20.37 -5.91 8.25
CA CYS A 103 -19.50 -5.82 7.10
C CYS A 103 -20.29 -5.81 5.80
N LYS A 104 -19.67 -5.33 4.73
CA LYS A 104 -20.19 -5.46 3.36
C LYS A 104 -19.24 -6.27 2.51
N THR A 105 -19.76 -7.22 1.77
CA THR A 105 -19.03 -7.95 0.73
C THR A 105 -19.19 -7.25 -0.60
N MET A 106 -18.10 -6.99 -1.31
CA MET A 106 -18.12 -6.38 -2.64
C MET A 106 -17.06 -6.98 -3.56
N GLN A 107 -17.25 -6.92 -4.87
CA GLN A 107 -16.25 -7.44 -5.81
C GLN A 107 -15.00 -6.56 -5.86
N SER A 108 -15.18 -5.23 -5.90
CA SER A 108 -14.11 -4.24 -5.86
C SER A 108 -14.69 -2.89 -5.38
N PRO A 109 -14.04 -2.18 -4.44
CA PRO A 109 -14.40 -0.81 -4.09
C PRO A 109 -14.25 0.13 -5.30
N GLU A 110 -15.15 1.09 -5.45
CA GLU A 110 -15.17 2.03 -6.59
C GLU A 110 -13.82 2.75 -6.78
N TRP A 111 -13.19 3.18 -5.70
CA TRP A 111 -11.90 3.86 -5.75
C TRP A 111 -10.75 2.94 -6.14
N ILE A 112 -10.80 1.64 -5.79
CA ILE A 112 -9.81 0.65 -6.25
C ILE A 112 -9.99 0.41 -7.75
N THR A 113 -11.24 0.28 -8.21
CA THR A 113 -11.57 0.14 -9.63
C THR A 113 -11.11 1.36 -10.41
N ALA A 114 -11.34 2.57 -9.90
CA ALA A 114 -10.88 3.82 -10.52
C ALA A 114 -9.35 3.89 -10.61
N MET A 115 -8.63 3.55 -9.54
CA MET A 115 -7.16 3.49 -9.57
C MET A 115 -6.63 2.43 -10.54
N SER A 116 -7.27 1.26 -10.60
CA SER A 116 -6.88 0.19 -11.55
C SER A 116 -7.12 0.62 -12.99
N PHE A 117 -8.21 1.33 -13.26
CA PHE A 117 -8.52 1.90 -14.56
C PHE A 117 -7.54 3.02 -14.93
N GLU A 118 -7.24 3.94 -14.01
CA GLU A 118 -6.19 4.95 -14.18
C GLU A 118 -4.85 4.29 -14.48
N ALA A 119 -4.45 3.25 -13.72
CA ALA A 119 -3.21 2.50 -13.98
C ALA A 119 -3.19 1.87 -15.38
N HIS A 120 -4.28 1.23 -15.82
CA HIS A 120 -4.37 0.66 -17.17
C HIS A 120 -4.30 1.74 -18.26
N LEU A 121 -4.88 2.92 -18.03
CA LEU A 121 -4.77 4.05 -18.95
C LEU A 121 -3.36 4.65 -18.95
N HIS A 122 -2.61 4.54 -17.85
CA HIS A 122 -1.22 4.95 -17.75
C HIS A 122 -0.23 3.94 -18.33
N ASP A 123 -0.61 2.66 -18.45
CA ASP A 123 0.14 1.60 -19.14
C ASP A 123 -0.10 1.57 -20.67
N ASP A 124 -0.97 2.45 -21.20
CA ASP A 124 -1.08 2.65 -22.66
C ASP A 124 0.20 3.36 -23.17
N PRO A 125 1.00 2.74 -24.06
CA PRO A 125 2.23 3.34 -24.58
C PRO A 125 2.00 4.64 -25.37
N LYS A 126 0.75 5.01 -25.65
CA LYS A 126 0.38 6.29 -26.29
C LYS A 126 -0.11 7.36 -25.31
N ALA A 127 -0.34 7.03 -24.05
CA ALA A 127 -0.72 8.01 -23.04
C ALA A 127 0.48 8.92 -22.73
N LYS A 128 0.30 10.23 -22.88
CA LYS A 128 1.35 11.20 -22.52
C LYS A 128 1.66 11.03 -21.03
N PRO A 129 2.94 10.84 -20.63
CA PRO A 129 3.29 10.60 -19.25
C PRO A 129 2.84 11.80 -18.41
N HIS A 130 1.83 11.57 -17.57
CA HIS A 130 1.52 12.50 -16.50
C HIS A 130 2.73 12.54 -15.58
N THR A 131 3.21 13.75 -15.31
CA THR A 131 4.39 14.03 -14.51
C THR A 131 4.35 13.26 -13.19
N ILE A 132 5.16 12.21 -13.10
CA ILE A 132 5.36 11.44 -11.87
C ILE A 132 5.77 12.44 -10.80
N ASN A 133 4.93 12.58 -9.78
CA ASN A 133 5.21 13.45 -8.66
C ASN A 133 6.27 12.78 -7.77
N LEU A 134 7.53 13.08 -8.02
CA LEU A 134 8.65 12.47 -7.30
C LEU A 134 8.76 13.02 -5.88
N TYR A 135 8.82 12.10 -4.91
CA TYR A 135 9.08 12.38 -3.51
C TYR A 135 10.59 12.34 -3.25
N CYS A 136 11.10 13.26 -2.43
CA CYS A 136 12.51 13.21 -2.06
C CYS A 136 12.81 11.98 -1.19
N PRO A 137 13.79 11.13 -1.53
CA PRO A 137 14.10 9.93 -0.75
C PRO A 137 14.60 10.23 0.66
N LYS A 138 15.21 11.41 0.87
CA LYS A 138 15.75 11.81 2.18
C LYS A 138 14.69 12.36 3.14
N CYS A 139 13.68 13.07 2.65
CA CYS A 139 12.73 13.79 3.53
C CYS A 139 11.25 13.49 3.27
N GLY A 140 10.93 12.67 2.26
CA GLY A 140 9.57 12.27 1.90
C GLY A 140 8.67 13.42 1.43
N LYS A 141 9.20 14.63 1.24
CA LYS A 141 8.43 15.77 0.73
C LYS A 141 8.33 15.71 -0.79
N LYS A 142 7.11 15.85 -1.30
CA LYS A 142 6.78 16.04 -2.72
C LYS A 142 7.46 17.33 -3.17
N ARG A 143 8.26 17.32 -4.26
CA ARG A 143 8.91 18.48 -4.97
C ARG A 143 10.39 18.19 -5.30
N GLY A 144 10.65 17.22 -6.18
CA GLY A 144 11.94 17.16 -6.89
C GLY A 144 11.93 18.11 -8.09
N GLU A 145 12.70 19.20 -8.04
CA GLU A 145 12.95 20.03 -9.22
C GLU A 145 14.02 19.33 -10.08
N PHE A 146 13.88 19.40 -11.41
CA PHE A 146 14.97 19.01 -12.30
C PHE A 146 16.11 19.98 -12.11
N PHE A 147 17.29 19.49 -11.74
CA PHE A 147 18.52 20.26 -11.76
C PHE A 147 19.42 19.69 -12.85
N LYS A 148 20.16 20.52 -13.57
CA LYS A 148 21.06 20.07 -14.63
C LYS A 148 22.44 19.88 -14.03
N GLN A 149 22.85 18.64 -13.71
CA GLN A 149 24.23 18.39 -13.34
C GLN A 149 25.14 18.66 -14.54
N THR A 150 26.14 19.52 -14.34
CA THR A 150 27.24 19.67 -15.30
C THR A 150 28.22 18.54 -15.00
N ILE A 151 28.07 17.41 -15.70
CA ILE A 151 28.99 16.27 -15.53
C ILE A 151 30.36 16.71 -16.08
N VAL A 152 31.32 16.94 -15.18
CA VAL A 152 32.71 17.19 -15.54
C VAL A 152 33.28 15.87 -16.08
N LYS A 153 33.54 15.81 -17.38
CA LYS A 153 34.17 14.64 -18.02
C LYS A 153 35.62 14.51 -17.56
N GLN A 154 35.89 13.67 -16.57
CA GLN A 154 37.19 13.00 -16.51
C GLN A 154 37.08 11.71 -17.32
N ARG A 155 37.66 11.71 -18.52
CA ARG A 155 37.77 10.53 -19.39
C ARG A 155 39.13 9.89 -19.11
N GLU A 156 39.15 8.73 -18.49
CA GLU A 156 40.24 7.78 -18.68
C GLU A 156 39.85 6.83 -19.82
N LEU A 157 40.81 6.53 -20.71
CA LEU A 157 40.59 5.72 -21.91
C LEU A 157 40.37 4.26 -21.49
N GLY A 158 39.14 3.74 -21.61
CA GLY A 158 38.88 2.30 -21.50
C GLY A 158 37.64 1.93 -20.69
N ASP A 159 37.09 2.84 -19.88
CA ASP A 159 35.90 2.53 -19.09
C ASP A 159 34.62 2.50 -19.95
N PRO A 160 33.70 1.55 -19.69
CA PRO A 160 32.39 1.56 -20.31
C PRO A 160 31.71 2.92 -20.03
N PRO A 161 30.92 3.45 -20.99
CA PRO A 161 30.26 4.73 -20.76
C PRO A 161 29.45 4.65 -19.47
N PRO A 162 29.52 5.67 -18.58
CA PRO A 162 28.72 5.65 -17.37
C PRO A 162 27.25 5.45 -17.76
N PRO A 163 26.48 4.67 -17.00
CA PRO A 163 25.08 4.44 -17.31
C PRO A 163 24.41 5.81 -17.53
N LYS A 164 23.69 5.95 -18.66
CA LYS A 164 23.01 7.21 -18.98
C LYS A 164 22.02 7.49 -17.86
N TYR A 165 22.36 8.39 -16.93
CA TYR A 165 21.42 8.90 -15.94
C TYR A 165 20.55 9.96 -16.62
N PRO A 166 19.25 9.71 -16.83
CA PRO A 166 18.41 10.59 -17.63
C PRO A 166 17.92 11.83 -16.87
N SER A 167 18.03 11.88 -15.53
CA SER A 167 17.71 13.11 -14.81
C SER A 167 18.35 13.19 -13.43
N SER A 168 18.98 14.33 -13.14
CA SER A 168 19.35 14.75 -11.78
C SER A 168 18.22 15.54 -11.14
N ARG A 169 17.87 15.17 -9.90
CA ARG A 169 16.82 15.79 -9.11
C ARG A 169 17.42 16.51 -7.92
N ARG A 170 16.81 17.63 -7.53
CA ARG A 170 17.11 18.32 -6.28
C ARG A 170 15.84 18.58 -5.50
N CYS A 171 15.83 18.24 -4.22
CA CYS A 171 14.71 18.56 -3.35
C CYS A 171 14.72 20.06 -3.04
N SER A 172 13.64 20.77 -3.32
CA SER A 172 13.52 22.19 -2.94
C SER A 172 13.49 22.39 -1.42
N ALA A 173 13.07 21.40 -0.64
CA ALA A 173 12.94 21.51 0.82
C ALA A 173 14.23 21.22 1.59
N CYS A 174 14.97 20.16 1.24
CA CYS A 174 16.19 19.76 1.96
C CYS A 174 17.46 19.85 1.12
N ARG A 175 17.35 20.36 -0.13
CA ARG A 175 18.45 20.51 -1.10
C ARG A 175 19.19 19.22 -1.44
N HIS A 176 18.69 18.07 -1.00
CA HIS A 176 19.26 16.77 -1.32
C HIS A 176 19.15 16.51 -2.82
N GLU A 177 20.27 16.11 -3.40
CA GLU A 177 20.38 15.77 -4.82
C GLU A 177 20.45 14.26 -4.96
N TRP A 178 19.71 13.72 -5.93
CA TRP A 178 19.76 12.30 -6.27
C TRP A 178 19.61 12.11 -7.78
N LEU A 179 20.15 10.99 -8.26
CA LEU A 179 20.05 10.56 -9.64
C LEU A 179 18.96 9.50 -9.73
N GLU A 180 18.06 9.64 -10.70
CA GLU A 180 17.10 8.60 -11.05
C GLU A 180 17.48 8.01 -12.38
N PHE A 181 17.55 6.68 -12.43
CA PHE A 181 17.47 5.96 -13.69
C PHE A 181 16.06 6.17 -14.24
N ALA A 182 15.94 6.51 -15.53
CA ALA A 182 14.69 6.23 -16.20
C ALA A 182 14.71 4.73 -16.32
N ASP A 183 13.71 4.08 -15.74
CA ASP A 183 13.45 2.70 -16.09
C ASP A 183 13.33 2.67 -17.61
N ILE A 184 14.35 2.09 -18.25
CA ILE A 184 14.28 1.72 -19.65
C ILE A 184 13.34 0.52 -19.66
N LEU A 185 12.05 0.81 -19.90
CA LEU A 185 11.11 -0.18 -20.41
C LEU A 185 11.30 -0.28 -21.93
#